data_AF-A0A4R9C0H3-F1
#
_entry.id   AF-A0A4R9C0H3-F1
#
_cell.length_a   1.000
_cell.length_b   1.000
_cell.length_c   1.000
_cell.angle_alpha   90.00
_cell.angle_beta   90.00
_cell.angle_gamma   90.00
#
_symmetry.space_group_name_H-M   'P 1'
#
loop_
_entity.id
_entity.type
_entity.pdbx_description
1 polymer ?
#
loop_
_entity_poly.entity_id
_entity_poly.type
_entity_poly.pdbx_seq_one_letter_code
_entity_poly.pdbx_strand_id
1 'polypeptide(L)'
;EASIIDSSGKSLSKSISFSNTIKGLEKFRDFLDYFNLDINNCIIGMEATGHYWLSLYSFLLELGFNCIVINPIQSEAFRKMYIR
;
A
#
# COMPACT_ATOMS: atom_id res chain seq x y z
N GLU A 1 -0.54 -8.49 1.03
CA GLU A 1 -1.90 -8.18 1.52
C GLU A 1 -2.05 -6.67 1.56
N ALA A 2 -3.26 -6.13 1.41
CA ALA A 2 -3.53 -4.70 1.57
C ALA A 2 -4.75 -4.49 2.46
N SER A 3 -4.74 -3.37 3.19
CA SER A 3 -5.85 -2.93 4.02
C SER A 3 -6.07 -1.44 3.79
N ILE A 4 -7.31 -1.01 3.91
CA ILE A 4 -7.71 0.39 3.78
C ILE A 4 -8.20 0.90 5.13
N ILE A 5 -7.73 2.08 5.50
CA ILE A 5 -8.12 2.80 6.71
C ILE A 5 -8.61 4.19 6.34
N ASP A 6 -9.56 4.71 7.11
CA ASP A 6 -9.98 6.11 7.03
C ASP A 6 -8.96 7.01 7.76
N SER A 7 -9.04 8.32 7.52
CA SER A 7 -8.38 9.40 8.27
C SER A 7 -8.48 9.29 9.79
N SER A 8 -9.55 8.68 10.31
CA SER A 8 -9.75 8.43 11.75
C SER A 8 -9.02 7.17 12.26
N GLY A 9 -8.26 6.47 11.41
CA GLY A 9 -7.56 5.22 11.75
C GLY A 9 -8.46 3.98 11.83
N LYS A 10 -9.73 4.09 11.42
CA LYS A 10 -10.67 2.97 11.38
C LYS A 10 -10.54 2.21 10.07
N SER A 11 -10.36 0.88 10.14
CA SER A 11 -10.36 0.03 8.96
C SER A 11 -11.71 0.08 8.25
N LEU A 12 -11.71 0.46 6.97
CA LEU A 12 -12.92 0.53 6.14
C LEU A 12 -13.31 -0.85 5.59
N SER A 13 -12.35 -1.78 5.49
CA SER A 13 -12.59 -3.14 5.00
C SER A 13 -11.73 -4.18 5.71
N LYS A 14 -12.04 -5.45 5.46
CA LYS A 14 -11.11 -6.56 5.73
C LYS A 14 -9.92 -6.47 4.77
N SER A 15 -8.76 -6.93 5.24
CA SER A 15 -7.56 -7.05 4.44
C SER A 15 -7.79 -7.96 3.24
N ILE A 16 -7.27 -7.58 2.08
CA ILE A 16 -7.30 -8.39 0.87
C ILE A 16 -5.93 -8.98 0.60
N SER A 17 -5.91 -10.27 0.26
CA SER A 17 -4.71 -10.95 -0.21
C SER A 17 -4.74 -11.00 -1.74
N PHE A 18 -3.65 -10.56 -2.36
CA PHE A 18 -3.43 -10.60 -3.80
C PHE A 18 -2.00 -11.05 -4.08
N SER A 19 -1.82 -11.74 -5.20
CA SER A 19 -0.50 -12.18 -5.66
C SER A 19 0.19 -11.06 -6.44
N ASN A 20 1.53 -11.06 -6.46
CA ASN A 20 2.31 -10.16 -7.33
C ASN A 20 2.31 -10.64 -8.79
N THR A 21 1.12 -10.81 -9.36
CA THR A 21 0.87 -11.16 -10.76
C THR A 21 -0.09 -10.14 -11.35
N ILE A 22 -0.14 -10.01 -12.68
CA ILE A 22 -1.04 -9.06 -13.37
C ILE A 22 -2.49 -9.24 -12.87
N LYS A 23 -2.98 -10.48 -12.79
CA LYS A 23 -4.32 -10.78 -12.25
C LYS A 23 -4.52 -10.32 -10.80
N GLY A 24 -3.48 -10.40 -9.97
CA GLY A 24 -3.53 -9.92 -8.60
C GLY A 24 -3.56 -8.39 -8.52
N LEU A 25 -2.84 -7.71 -9.41
CA LEU A 25 -2.88 -6.25 -9.56
C LEU A 25 -4.24 -5.76 -10.08
N GLU A 26 -4.83 -6.47 -11.04
CA GLU A 26 -6.20 -6.20 -11.50
C GLU A 26 -7.23 -6.34 -10.37
N LYS A 27 -7.11 -7.39 -9.54
CA LYS A 27 -7.95 -7.56 -8.34
C LYS A 27 -7.76 -6.41 -7.34
N PHE A 28 -6.53 -5.90 -7.20
CA PHE A 28 -6.25 -4.74 -6.38
C PHE A 28 -6.88 -3.47 -6.96
N ARG A 29 -6.86 -3.31 -8.29
CA ARG A 29 -7.51 -2.19 -8.99
C ARG A 29 -9.02 -2.20 -8.81
N ASP A 30 -9.65 -3.36 -8.96
CA ASP A 30 -11.10 -3.54 -8.72
C ASP A 30 -11.46 -3.17 -7.28
N PHE A 31 -10.60 -3.52 -6.32
CA PHE A 31 -10.75 -3.11 -4.93
C PHE A 31 -10.66 -1.59 -4.75
N LEU A 32 -9.73 -0.90 -5.39
CA LEU A 32 -9.66 0.57 -5.34
C LEU A 32 -10.92 1.22 -5.93
N ASP A 33 -11.40 0.68 -7.05
CA ASP A 33 -12.61 1.17 -7.74
C ASP A 33 -13.87 0.96 -6.88
N TYR A 34 -13.98 -0.19 -6.21
CA TYR A 34 -15.06 -0.48 -5.26
C TYR A 34 -15.17 0.54 -4.13
N PHE A 35 -14.05 1.08 -3.64
CA PHE A 35 -14.01 2.14 -2.64
C PHE A 35 -14.03 3.55 -3.25
N ASN A 36 -14.20 3.67 -4.56
CA ASN A 36 -14.20 4.91 -5.31
C ASN A 36 -12.95 5.77 -5.04
N LEU A 37 -11.81 5.10 -4.84
CA LEU A 37 -10.53 5.71 -4.49
C LEU A 37 -9.84 6.27 -5.73
N ASP A 38 -9.41 7.51 -5.62
CA ASP A 38 -8.65 8.23 -6.65
C ASP A 38 -7.35 8.79 -6.06
N ILE A 39 -6.43 9.23 -6.91
CA ILE A 39 -5.18 9.89 -6.51
C ILE A 39 -5.39 11.05 -5.53
N ASN A 40 -6.52 11.75 -5.60
CA ASN A 40 -6.81 12.88 -4.71
C ASN A 40 -7.29 12.46 -3.32
N ASN A 41 -7.87 11.25 -3.20
CA ASN A 41 -8.56 10.80 -1.99
C ASN A 41 -7.88 9.60 -1.33
N CYS A 42 -6.79 9.09 -1.90
CA CYS A 42 -6.10 7.90 -1.42
C CYS A 42 -4.58 8.08 -1.47
N ILE A 43 -3.93 7.74 -0.35
CA ILE A 43 -2.47 7.62 -0.27
C ILE A 43 -2.15 6.15 -0.03
N ILE A 44 -1.28 5.58 -0.85
CA ILE A 44 -0.92 4.16 -0.75
C ILE A 44 0.43 4.03 -0.05
N GLY A 45 0.44 3.51 1.16
CA GLY A 45 1.66 3.12 1.87
C GLY A 45 2.05 1.68 1.54
N MET A 46 3.30 1.44 1.15
CA MET A 46 3.83 0.10 0.93
C MET A 46 5.16 -0.11 1.65
N GLU A 47 5.35 -1.29 2.23
CA GLU A 47 6.60 -1.64 2.89
C GLU A 47 7.58 -2.25 1.88
N ALA A 48 8.76 -1.65 1.72
CA ALA A 48 9.81 -2.13 0.81
C ALA A 48 10.60 -3.32 1.40
N THR A 49 9.91 -4.42 1.72
CA THR A 49 10.55 -5.69 2.07
C THR A 49 10.93 -6.46 0.80
N GLY A 50 12.11 -6.17 0.24
CA GLY A 50 12.69 -6.93 -0.89
C GLY A 50 12.41 -6.32 -2.27
N HIS A 51 12.40 -7.13 -3.33
CA HIS A 51 12.30 -6.65 -4.72
C HIS A 51 10.85 -6.58 -5.26
N TYR A 52 9.88 -7.13 -4.54
CA TYR A 52 8.51 -7.31 -5.03
C TYR A 52 7.68 -6.02 -5.10
N TRP A 53 8.04 -4.99 -4.31
CA TRP A 53 7.30 -3.73 -4.30
C TRP A 53 7.41 -2.96 -5.61
N LEU A 54 8.45 -3.19 -6.43
CA LEU A 54 8.68 -2.42 -7.65
C LEU A 54 7.57 -2.63 -8.70
N SER A 55 7.08 -3.86 -8.86
CA SER A 55 5.99 -4.16 -9.81
C SER A 55 4.67 -3.49 -9.40
N LEU A 56 4.33 -3.56 -8.11
CA LEU A 56 3.15 -2.89 -7.57
C LEU A 56 3.30 -1.36 -7.63
N TYR A 57 4.47 -0.84 -7.29
CA TYR A 57 4.79 0.58 -7.34
C TYR A 57 4.67 1.15 -8.75
N SER A 58 5.26 0.47 -9.74
CA SER A 58 5.13 0.87 -11.15
C SER A 58 3.67 0.88 -11.59
N PHE A 59 2.91 -0.16 -11.27
CA PHE A 59 1.48 -0.25 -11.60
C PHE A 59 0.68 0.91 -11.00
N LEU A 60 0.94 1.25 -9.73
CA LEU A 60 0.22 2.34 -9.07
C LEU A 60 0.65 3.72 -9.55
N LEU A 61 1.92 3.89 -9.90
CA LEU A 61 2.40 5.11 -10.56
C LEU A 61 1.75 5.31 -11.93
N GLU A 62 1.62 4.25 -12.74
CA GLU A 62 0.93 4.31 -14.04
C GLU A 62 -0.55 4.67 -13.88
N LEU A 63 -1.18 4.22 -12.80
CA LEU A 63 -2.54 4.62 -12.43
C LEU A 63 -2.62 6.05 -11.85
N GLY A 64 -1.49 6.72 -11.65
CA GLY A 64 -1.39 8.07 -11.12
C GLY A 64 -1.48 8.17 -9.59
N PHE A 65 -1.45 7.07 -8.84
CA PHE A 65 -1.53 7.11 -7.38
C PHE A 65 -0.22 7.54 -6.72
N ASN A 66 -0.35 8.25 -5.60
CA ASN A 66 0.80 8.64 -4.78
C ASN A 66 1.16 7.49 -3.84
N CYS A 67 2.30 6.86 -4.12
CA CYS A 67 2.79 5.71 -3.38
C CYS A 67 3.94 6.11 -2.46
N ILE A 68 3.76 5.88 -1.17
CA ILE A 68 4.79 6.11 -0.15
C ILE A 68 5.44 4.77 0.18
N VAL A 69 6.72 4.66 -0.17
CA VAL A 69 7.52 3.47 0.10
C VAL A 69 8.21 3.62 1.45
N ILE A 70 7.82 2.80 2.42
CA ILE A 70 8.40 2.77 3.76
C ILE A 70 9.46 1.67 3.80
N ASN A 71 10.72 2.05 4.01
CA ASN A 71 11.80 1.08 4.18
C ASN A 71 11.84 0.62 5.66
N PRO A 72 11.53 -0.65 5.96
CA PRO A 72 11.50 -1.15 7.33
C PRO A 72 12.89 -1.17 7.97
N ILE A 73 13.99 -1.18 7.21
CA ILE A 73 15.35 -1.04 7.75
C ILE A 73 15.53 0.32 8.44
N GLN A 74 14.93 1.38 7.87
CA GLN A 74 14.95 2.72 8.47
C GLN A 74 13.90 2.86 9.59
N SER A 75 12.74 2.22 9.44
CA SER A 75 11.69 2.21 10.47
C SER A 75 12.07 1.41 11.72
N GLU A 76 12.83 0.32 11.58
CA GLU A 76 13.39 -0.45 12.70
C GLU A 76 14.49 0.32 13.43
N ALA A 77 15.35 1.04 12.72
CA ALA A 77 16.34 1.93 13.32
C ALA A 77 15.68 3.04 14.17
N PHE A 78 14.58 3.63 13.67
CA PHE A 78 13.79 4.61 14.43
C PHE A 78 13.05 3.97 15.63
N ARG A 79 12.45 2.78 15.48
CA ARG A 79 11.81 2.06 16.60
C ARG A 79 12.81 1.69 17.71
N LYS A 80 14.05 1.33 17.37
CA LYS A 80 15.10 1.04 18.36
C LYS A 80 15.62 2.27 19.08
N MET A 81 15.37 3.49 18.59
CA MET A 81 15.84 4.72 19.20
C MET A 81 14.92 5.26 20.32
N TYR A 82 13.68 4.76 20.42
CA TYR A 82 12.71 5.15 21.46
C TYR A 82 12.53 4.12 22.59
N ILE A 83 13.35 3.07 22.63
CA ILE A 83 13.39 2.16 23.76
C ILE A 83 14.36 2.76 24.79
N ARG A 84 13.81 3.40 25.82
CA ARG A 84 14.51 3.79 27.03
C ARG A 84 13.95 3.01 28.21
#